data_AF-A0A8C0KTU3-F1
#
_entry.id   AF-A0A8C0KTU3-F1
#
_cell.length_a   1.000
_cell.length_b   1.000
_cell.length_c   1.000
_cell.angle_alpha   90.00
_cell.angle_beta   90.00
_cell.angle_gamma   90.00
#
_symmetry.space_group_name_H-M   'P 1'
#
loop_
_entity.id
_entity.type
_entity.pdbx_description
1 polymer ?
#
loop_
_entity_poly.entity_id
_entity_poly.type
_entity_poly.pdbx_seq_one_letter_code
_entity_poly.pdbx_strand_id
1 'polypeptide(L)'
;MLESSGCKALKEGVLEKRSDGLLQLWKKKCCILTEEGLLLEPPGKLKELHFSNMKTVDCVERKGKYMYFTVVMAEGKEIDFRCPQDQGWNAEITLQMVQYKNRQAILAVKSTRQKIVSPPRAPRELAPGAGRLPVSSSPPGAPHRSAGHLPPRGLAIYGPLRGSSSTVDLLGATMYCNFYFNVF
;
A
#
# COMPACT_ATOMS: atom_id res chain seq x y z
N MET A 1 -20.26 -27.51 -9.73
CA MET A 1 -19.55 -26.39 -10.36
C MET A 1 -19.96 -25.18 -9.55
N LEU A 2 -19.17 -24.77 -8.55
CA LEU A 2 -19.53 -23.59 -7.74
C LEU A 2 -19.28 -22.37 -8.63
N GLU A 3 -20.36 -21.71 -9.03
CA GLU A 3 -20.30 -20.40 -9.68
C GLU A 3 -19.67 -19.41 -8.70
N SER A 4 -18.35 -19.25 -8.82
CA SER A 4 -17.65 -18.12 -8.22
C SER A 4 -18.06 -16.88 -9.00
N SER A 5 -19.03 -16.16 -8.45
CA SER A 5 -19.38 -14.77 -8.73
C SER A 5 -18.28 -14.00 -9.48
N GLY A 6 -18.46 -13.81 -10.80
CA GLY A 6 -17.88 -12.73 -11.61
C GLY A 6 -16.37 -12.59 -11.76
N CYS A 7 -15.53 -13.34 -11.03
CA CYS A 7 -14.08 -13.21 -11.10
C CYS A 7 -13.50 -14.12 -12.17
N LYS A 8 -13.05 -13.53 -13.28
CA LYS A 8 -12.36 -14.27 -14.35
C LYS A 8 -11.07 -14.90 -13.81
N ALA A 9 -10.98 -16.22 -13.90
CA ALA A 9 -9.76 -16.95 -13.59
C ALA A 9 -8.68 -16.68 -14.65
N LEU A 10 -7.49 -16.29 -14.20
CA LEU A 10 -6.30 -16.06 -15.02
C LEU A 10 -5.43 -17.32 -15.07
N LYS A 11 -5.39 -18.06 -13.96
CA LYS A 11 -4.75 -19.38 -13.86
C LYS A 11 -5.48 -20.23 -12.83
N GLU A 12 -5.67 -21.51 -13.12
CA GLU A 12 -6.21 -22.47 -12.17
C GLU A 12 -5.25 -23.65 -12.02
N GLY A 13 -5.22 -24.26 -10.84
CA GLY A 13 -4.48 -25.49 -10.60
C GLY A 13 -4.22 -25.78 -9.14
N VAL A 14 -3.14 -26.51 -8.85
CA VAL A 14 -2.85 -26.98 -7.49
C VAL A 14 -1.54 -26.40 -6.99
N LEU A 15 -1.60 -25.76 -5.81
CA LEU A 15 -0.44 -25.41 -5.00
C LEU A 15 -0.41 -26.22 -3.73
N GLU A 16 0.79 -26.52 -3.22
CA GLU A 16 0.94 -27.10 -1.89
C GLU A 16 1.29 -25.99 -0.90
N LYS A 17 0.38 -25.72 0.04
CA LYS A 17 0.58 -24.73 1.11
C LYS A 17 1.19 -25.40 2.33
N ARG A 18 2.21 -24.79 2.94
CA ARG A 18 2.74 -25.22 4.24
C ARG A 18 1.73 -24.95 5.36
N SER A 19 1.57 -25.91 6.26
CA SER A 19 0.79 -25.73 7.48
C SER A 19 1.60 -24.98 8.53
N ASP A 20 0.92 -24.17 9.32
CA ASP A 20 1.43 -23.46 10.51
C ASP A 20 1.55 -24.35 11.76
N GLY A 21 1.16 -25.61 11.68
CA GLY A 21 1.27 -26.57 12.78
C GLY A 21 2.67 -27.15 12.98
N LEU A 22 2.85 -27.86 14.10
CA LEU A 22 4.13 -28.45 14.54
C LEU A 22 4.81 -29.31 13.46
N LEU A 23 4.03 -30.04 12.66
CA LEU A 23 4.55 -30.97 11.64
C LEU A 23 4.95 -30.30 10.32
N GLN A 24 4.66 -29.01 10.12
CA GLN A 24 5.08 -28.24 8.93
C GLN A 24 4.78 -28.95 7.59
N LEU A 25 3.61 -29.57 7.50
CA LEU A 25 3.21 -30.40 6.36
C LEU A 25 2.76 -29.55 5.16
N TRP A 26 3.01 -30.08 3.96
CA TRP A 26 2.54 -29.52 2.70
C TRP A 26 1.16 -30.07 2.35
N LYS A 27 0.18 -29.20 2.16
CA LYS A 27 -1.21 -29.58 1.82
C LYS A 27 -1.60 -29.02 0.47
N LYS A 28 -2.06 -29.89 -0.43
CA LYS A 28 -2.62 -29.49 -1.74
C LYS A 28 -3.85 -28.61 -1.55
N LYS A 29 -3.93 -27.55 -2.35
CA LYS A 29 -5.04 -26.60 -2.43
C LYS A 29 -5.36 -26.34 -3.89
N CYS A 30 -6.64 -26.42 -4.24
CA CYS A 30 -7.11 -25.88 -5.51
C CYS A 30 -6.98 -24.36 -5.42
N CYS A 31 -6.30 -23.79 -6.41
CA CYS A 31 -5.93 -22.38 -6.43
C CYS A 31 -6.45 -21.75 -7.72
N ILE A 32 -7.03 -20.57 -7.58
CA ILE A 32 -7.49 -19.75 -8.70
C ILE A 32 -6.83 -18.38 -8.56
N LEU A 33 -6.00 -18.03 -9.53
CA LEU A 33 -5.43 -16.70 -9.67
C LEU A 33 -6.43 -15.82 -10.41
N THR A 34 -6.79 -14.69 -9.82
CA THR A 34 -7.69 -13.70 -10.42
C THR A 34 -6.94 -12.37 -10.61
N GLU A 35 -7.63 -11.37 -11.14
CA GLU A 35 -7.10 -10.01 -11.25
C GLU A 35 -6.90 -9.31 -9.90
N GLU A 36 -7.56 -9.82 -8.85
CA GLU A 36 -7.68 -9.21 -7.53
C GLU A 36 -6.92 -9.99 -6.45
N GLY A 37 -6.67 -11.29 -6.65
CA GLY A 37 -5.94 -12.08 -5.67
C GLY A 37 -5.74 -13.55 -6.04
N LEU A 38 -5.33 -14.32 -5.02
CA LEU A 38 -5.20 -15.77 -5.10
C LEU A 38 -6.22 -16.43 -4.17
N LEU A 39 -7.19 -17.12 -4.76
CA LEU A 39 -8.20 -17.89 -4.05
C LEU A 39 -7.64 -19.27 -3.72
N LEU A 40 -7.74 -19.67 -2.45
CA LEU A 40 -7.38 -20.99 -1.96
C LEU A 40 -8.64 -21.71 -1.50
N GLU A 41 -9.06 -22.72 -2.24
CA GLU A 41 -10.14 -23.60 -1.82
C GLU A 41 -9.60 -24.71 -0.89
N PRO A 42 -10.13 -24.84 0.33
CA PRO A 42 -10.39 -26.14 0.93
C PRO A 42 -11.78 -26.65 0.51
N PRO A 43 -12.10 -27.94 0.78
CA PRO A 43 -13.50 -28.36 0.85
C PRO A 43 -14.19 -27.53 1.95
N GLY A 44 -15.02 -26.55 1.58
CA GLY A 44 -15.99 -25.89 2.47
C GLY A 44 -15.71 -24.46 3.01
N LYS A 45 -14.54 -23.84 2.78
CA LYS A 45 -14.27 -22.42 3.18
C LYS A 45 -13.24 -21.72 2.29
N LEU A 46 -13.66 -21.02 1.23
CA LEU A 46 -12.78 -20.21 0.39
C LEU A 46 -11.95 -19.22 1.23
N LYS A 47 -10.62 -19.27 1.09
CA LYS A 47 -9.72 -18.26 1.66
C LYS A 47 -9.07 -17.48 0.53
N GLU A 48 -9.39 -16.20 0.45
CA GLU A 48 -8.78 -15.29 -0.53
C GLU A 48 -7.55 -14.60 0.06
N LEU A 49 -6.46 -14.60 -0.70
CA LEU A 49 -5.32 -13.74 -0.49
C LEU A 49 -5.42 -12.58 -1.47
N HIS A 50 -5.92 -11.44 -1.02
CA HIS A 50 -6.15 -10.28 -1.88
C HIS A 50 -4.85 -9.50 -2.12
N PHE A 51 -4.62 -9.03 -3.35
CA PHE A 51 -3.39 -8.32 -3.71
C PHE A 51 -3.21 -6.99 -2.98
N SER A 52 -4.29 -6.33 -2.55
CA SER A 52 -4.19 -5.15 -1.68
C SER A 52 -3.47 -5.44 -0.36
N ASN A 53 -3.56 -6.69 0.11
CA ASN A 53 -3.04 -7.13 1.39
C ASN A 53 -1.73 -7.91 1.22
N MET A 54 -1.25 -8.14 0.01
CA MET A 54 0.05 -8.77 -0.25
C MET A 54 1.16 -7.73 -0.33
N LYS A 55 2.22 -7.93 0.43
CA LYS A 55 3.42 -7.11 0.38
C LYS A 55 4.33 -7.57 -0.75
N THR A 56 4.74 -8.84 -0.73
CA THR A 56 5.71 -9.43 -1.66
C THR A 56 5.45 -10.93 -1.89
N VAL A 57 6.00 -11.45 -3.00
CA VAL A 57 6.08 -12.87 -3.32
C VAL A 57 7.56 -13.20 -3.52
N ASP A 58 8.17 -13.89 -2.57
CA ASP A 58 9.60 -14.14 -2.55
C ASP A 58 9.88 -15.56 -3.09
N CYS A 59 10.71 -15.65 -4.13
CA CYS A 59 11.22 -16.95 -4.59
C CYS A 59 12.36 -17.38 -3.66
N VAL A 60 12.16 -18.48 -2.95
CA VAL A 60 13.09 -18.90 -1.88
C VAL A 60 14.11 -19.89 -2.39
N GLU A 61 13.66 -20.99 -2.99
CA GLU A 61 14.54 -22.09 -3.38
C GLU A 61 14.00 -22.83 -4.62
N ARG A 62 14.92 -23.29 -5.47
CA ARG A 62 14.63 -24.27 -6.53
C ARG A 62 15.38 -25.55 -6.17
N LYS A 63 14.65 -26.57 -5.72
CA LYS A 63 15.24 -27.83 -5.25
C LYS A 63 14.56 -29.02 -5.91
N GLY A 64 15.34 -29.76 -6.70
CA GLY A 64 14.83 -30.89 -7.46
C GLY A 64 13.69 -30.44 -8.38
N LYS A 65 12.55 -31.13 -8.30
CA LYS A 65 11.37 -30.83 -9.14
C LYS A 65 10.48 -29.69 -8.61
N TYR A 66 10.77 -29.16 -7.42
CA TYR A 66 9.91 -28.18 -6.77
C TYR A 66 10.56 -26.80 -6.70
N MET A 67 9.73 -25.78 -6.93
CA MET A 67 10.01 -24.41 -6.55
C MET A 67 9.27 -24.08 -5.25
N TYR A 68 9.97 -23.38 -4.36
CA TYR A 68 9.45 -22.88 -3.09
C TYR A 68 9.37 -21.36 -3.13
N PHE A 69 8.24 -20.82 -2.66
CA PHE A 69 8.03 -19.38 -2.60
C PHE A 69 7.15 -19.01 -1.40
N THR A 70 7.30 -17.78 -0.93
CA THR A 70 6.57 -17.26 0.24
C THR A 70 5.77 -16.04 -0.16
N VAL A 71 4.49 -16.02 0.19
CA VAL A 71 3.66 -14.81 0.09
C VAL A 71 3.69 -14.11 1.44
N VAL A 72 4.20 -12.89 1.46
CA VAL A 72 4.25 -12.04 2.66
C VAL A 72 3.06 -11.08 2.60
N MET A 73 2.20 -11.14 3.61
CA MET A 73 1.05 -10.26 3.76
C MET A 73 1.46 -8.94 4.43
N ALA A 74 0.65 -7.89 4.23
CA ALA A 74 0.86 -6.56 4.82
C ALA A 74 0.85 -6.59 6.35
N GLU A 75 0.11 -7.52 6.95
CA GLU A 75 0.09 -7.78 8.40
C GLU A 75 1.36 -8.47 8.93
N GLY A 76 2.34 -8.75 8.06
CA GLY A 76 3.58 -9.47 8.39
C GLY A 76 3.43 -10.99 8.40
N LYS A 77 2.24 -11.52 8.08
CA LYS A 77 2.01 -12.96 7.97
C LYS A 77 2.68 -13.52 6.73
N GLU A 78 3.44 -14.59 6.89
CA GLU A 78 4.07 -15.33 5.81
C GLU A 78 3.31 -16.62 5.51
N ILE A 79 3.17 -16.94 4.22
CA ILE A 79 2.50 -18.15 3.74
C ILE A 79 3.39 -18.82 2.71
N ASP A 80 3.92 -19.98 3.05
CA ASP A 80 4.79 -20.72 2.14
C ASP A 80 4.00 -21.66 1.26
N PHE A 81 4.43 -21.68 0.01
CA PHE A 81 3.92 -22.55 -1.03
C PHE A 81 5.06 -23.28 -1.71
N ARG A 82 4.72 -24.42 -2.29
CA ARG A 82 5.55 -25.07 -3.30
C ARG A 82 4.71 -25.61 -4.45
N CYS A 83 5.33 -25.70 -5.62
CA CYS A 83 4.75 -26.29 -6.82
C CYS A 83 5.84 -26.93 -7.69
N PRO A 84 5.46 -27.80 -8.65
CA PRO A 84 6.39 -28.20 -9.69
C PRO A 84 6.98 -26.97 -10.41
N GLN A 85 8.28 -27.03 -10.71
CA GLN A 85 9.03 -25.85 -11.21
C GLN A 85 8.51 -25.33 -12.55
N ASP A 86 7.97 -26.21 -13.40
CA ASP A 86 7.44 -25.91 -14.72
C ASP A 86 6.07 -25.20 -14.70
N GLN A 87 5.41 -25.11 -13.55
CA GLN A 87 4.09 -24.46 -13.45
C GLN A 87 4.13 -22.93 -13.35
N GLY A 88 5.27 -22.34 -12.98
CA GLY A 88 5.47 -20.88 -13.00
C GLY A 88 4.59 -20.05 -12.05
N TRP A 89 3.96 -20.66 -11.03
CA TRP A 89 3.00 -19.99 -10.16
C TRP A 89 3.52 -18.70 -9.51
N ASN A 90 4.74 -18.72 -8.98
CA ASN A 90 5.33 -17.55 -8.34
C ASN A 90 5.43 -16.36 -9.31
N ALA A 91 5.83 -16.61 -10.56
CA ALA A 91 5.98 -15.59 -11.58
C ALA A 91 4.63 -15.01 -11.98
N GLU A 92 3.62 -15.86 -12.18
CA GLU A 92 2.27 -15.40 -12.53
C GLU A 92 1.62 -14.62 -11.39
N ILE A 93 1.71 -15.08 -10.14
CA ILE A 93 1.19 -14.34 -8.98
C ILE A 93 1.91 -12.99 -8.85
N THR A 94 3.24 -12.97 -9.02
CA THR A 94 4.03 -11.73 -8.96
C THR A 94 3.58 -10.74 -10.03
N LEU A 95 3.45 -11.21 -11.28
CA LEU A 95 3.04 -10.36 -12.39
C LEU A 95 1.65 -9.78 -12.15
N GLN A 96 0.69 -10.60 -11.71
CA GLN A 96 -0.67 -10.12 -11.45
C GLN A 96 -0.74 -9.15 -10.28
N MET A 97 0.01 -9.40 -9.21
CA MET A 97 0.11 -8.47 -8.09
C MET A 97 0.67 -7.10 -8.52
N VAL A 98 1.70 -7.08 -9.37
CA VAL A 98 2.28 -5.84 -9.92
C VAL A 98 1.25 -5.11 -10.78
N GLN A 99 0.56 -5.82 -11.68
CA GLN A 99 -0.48 -5.23 -12.51
C GLN A 99 -1.60 -4.62 -11.67
N TYR A 100 -2.08 -5.32 -10.65
CA TYR A 100 -3.06 -4.82 -9.70
C TYR A 100 -2.61 -3.52 -9.04
N LYS A 101 -1.42 -3.50 -8.44
CA LYS A 101 -0.88 -2.32 -7.74
C LYS A 101 -0.69 -1.14 -8.69
N ASN A 102 -0.27 -1.39 -9.93
CA ASN A 102 -0.17 -0.36 -10.96
C ASN A 102 -1.53 0.23 -11.34
N ARG A 103 -2.57 -0.60 -11.51
CA ARG A 103 -3.95 -0.11 -11.75
C ARG A 103 -4.42 0.81 -10.62
N GLN A 104 -4.21 0.39 -9.36
CA GLN A 104 -4.59 1.18 -8.19
C GLN A 104 -3.84 2.52 -8.12
N ALA A 105 -2.54 2.54 -8.40
CA ALA A 105 -1.75 3.77 -8.42
C ALA A 105 -2.26 4.77 -9.47
N ILE A 106 -2.57 4.29 -10.69
CA ILE A 106 -3.13 5.14 -11.76
C ILE A 106 -4.47 5.75 -11.33
N LEU A 107 -5.37 4.94 -10.73
CA LEU A 107 -6.67 5.41 -10.26
C LEU A 107 -6.55 6.48 -9.17
N ALA A 108 -5.63 6.28 -8.22
CA ALA A 108 -5.36 7.25 -7.16
C ALA A 108 -4.82 8.59 -7.69
N VAL A 109 -3.96 8.54 -8.72
CA VAL A 109 -3.44 9.77 -9.37
C VAL A 109 -4.56 10.50 -10.12
N LYS A 110 -5.42 9.79 -10.85
CA LYS A 110 -6.54 10.39 -11.61
C LYS A 110 -7.55 11.07 -10.68
N SER A 111 -7.92 10.44 -9.57
CA SER A 111 -8.87 11.02 -8.60
C SER A 111 -8.32 12.28 -7.94
N THR A 112 -7.01 12.33 -7.66
CA THR A 112 -6.35 13.51 -7.06
C THR A 112 -6.36 14.72 -7.99
N ARG A 113 -6.15 14.51 -9.30
CA ARG A 113 -6.17 15.59 -10.30
C ARG A 113 -7.57 16.21 -10.47
N GLN A 114 -8.62 15.39 -10.42
CA GLN A 114 -10.01 15.89 -10.46
C GLN A 114 -10.37 16.73 -9.24
N LYS A 115 -9.80 16.41 -8.06
CA LYS A 115 -10.05 17.17 -6.83
C LYS A 115 -9.42 18.57 -6.85
N ILE A 116 -8.29 18.74 -7.55
CA ILE A 116 -7.60 20.03 -7.71
C ILE A 116 -8.30 20.95 -8.74
N VAL A 117 -9.03 20.38 -9.70
CA VAL A 117 -9.85 21.13 -10.68
C VAL A 117 -11.30 21.30 -10.17
N SER A 118 -11.47 21.62 -8.89
CA SER A 118 -12.71 22.22 -8.41
C SER A 118 -12.53 23.74 -8.41
N PRO A 119 -13.47 24.54 -8.95
CA PRO A 119 -13.28 25.98 -9.06
C PRO A 119 -13.06 26.59 -7.67
N PRO A 120 -12.20 27.62 -7.54
CA PRO A 120 -12.03 28.29 -6.26
C PRO A 120 -13.39 28.76 -5.77
N ARG A 121 -13.73 28.42 -4.52
CA ARG A 121 -14.94 28.96 -3.86
C ARG A 121 -14.90 30.48 -4.02
N ALA A 122 -15.96 31.03 -4.61
CA ALA A 122 -16.11 32.47 -4.79
C ALA A 122 -15.83 33.20 -3.46
N PRO A 123 -15.15 34.36 -3.48
CA PRO A 123 -14.97 35.18 -2.29
C PRO A 123 -16.34 35.47 -1.68
N ARG A 124 -16.50 35.23 -0.38
CA ARG A 124 -17.70 35.67 0.36
C ARG A 124 -17.80 37.18 0.20
N GLU A 125 -18.78 37.61 -0.58
CA GLU A 125 -19.16 39.01 -0.73
C GLU A 125 -19.54 39.55 0.65
N LEU A 126 -18.74 40.48 1.17
CA LEU A 126 -19.01 41.20 2.40
C LEU A 126 -20.27 42.04 2.19
N ALA A 127 -21.33 41.72 2.93
CA ALA A 127 -22.56 42.50 2.92
C ALA A 127 -22.27 44.00 3.21
N PRO A 128 -22.97 44.93 2.55
CA PRO A 128 -22.73 46.36 2.70
C PRO A 128 -23.12 46.83 4.11
N GLY A 129 -22.23 47.64 4.69
CA GLY A 129 -22.26 48.08 6.07
C GLY A 129 -23.50 48.88 6.46
N ALA A 130 -23.97 48.61 7.67
CA ALA A 130 -24.75 49.56 8.46
C ALA A 130 -23.81 50.70 8.90
N GLY A 131 -24.12 51.92 8.44
CA GLY A 131 -23.40 53.12 8.83
C GLY A 131 -23.77 53.59 10.23
N ARG A 132 -22.76 53.96 11.02
CA ARG A 132 -22.66 55.23 11.76
C ARG A 132 -21.37 55.31 12.58
N LEU A 133 -20.62 56.39 12.38
CA LEU A 133 -19.71 57.04 13.33
C LEU A 133 -19.95 58.57 13.19
N PRO A 134 -19.43 59.48 14.04
CA PRO A 134 -18.48 59.31 15.16
C PRO A 134 -18.87 60.13 16.43
N VAL A 135 -18.00 60.14 17.46
CA VAL A 135 -17.43 61.31 18.20
C VAL A 135 -16.74 60.75 19.46
N SER A 136 -15.41 60.62 19.51
CA SER A 136 -14.40 61.59 19.99
C SER A 136 -14.37 61.83 21.51
N SER A 137 -13.32 61.33 22.19
CA SER A 137 -12.43 62.13 23.07
C SER A 137 -11.31 61.28 23.69
N SER A 138 -10.06 61.68 23.45
CA SER A 138 -8.86 61.45 24.29
C SER A 138 -8.55 62.78 25.02
N PRO A 139 -7.63 62.94 26.02
CA PRO A 139 -6.30 62.29 26.23
C PRO A 139 -5.88 62.22 27.75
N PRO A 140 -4.60 62.39 28.19
CA PRO A 140 -3.32 61.74 27.87
C PRO A 140 -2.66 61.04 29.10
N GLY A 141 -1.58 60.26 28.90
CA GLY A 141 -0.63 59.95 29.99
C GLY A 141 0.26 58.71 29.77
N ALA A 142 1.51 58.91 29.37
CA ALA A 142 2.63 57.94 29.44
C ALA A 142 3.47 58.25 30.73
N PRO A 143 4.61 57.58 31.09
CA PRO A 143 5.39 56.54 30.37
C PRO A 143 6.07 55.43 31.23
N HIS A 144 6.84 54.54 30.54
CA HIS A 144 7.97 53.69 31.00
C HIS A 144 7.68 52.48 31.93
N ARG A 145 8.30 51.27 31.83
CA ARG A 145 9.68 50.88 31.45
C ARG A 145 9.80 49.32 31.26
N SER A 146 10.48 48.92 30.19
CA SER A 146 11.58 47.93 30.04
C SER A 146 11.53 46.44 30.48
N ALA A 147 12.00 45.62 29.52
CA ALA A 147 13.01 44.54 29.62
C ALA A 147 12.55 43.06 29.70
N GLY A 148 13.12 42.25 28.80
CA GLY A 148 13.08 40.78 28.86
C GLY A 148 13.54 40.11 27.57
N HIS A 149 14.86 40.08 27.33
CA HIS A 149 15.52 39.49 26.17
C HIS A 149 16.33 38.24 26.62
N LEU A 150 15.95 37.04 26.12
CA LEU A 150 16.77 35.82 25.84
C LEU A 150 17.59 35.13 26.97
N PRO A 151 18.20 33.92 26.80
CA PRO A 151 18.02 32.75 25.89
C PRO A 151 17.88 31.41 26.71
N PRO A 152 18.09 30.14 26.24
CA PRO A 152 19.38 29.61 25.74
C PRO A 152 19.34 28.60 24.56
N ARG A 153 20.47 28.52 23.84
CA ARG A 153 20.94 27.32 23.12
C ARG A 153 21.48 26.30 24.14
N GLY A 154 21.25 25.01 23.92
CA GLY A 154 21.92 23.92 24.64
C GLY A 154 21.55 22.54 24.08
N LEU A 155 22.57 21.72 23.80
CA LEU A 155 22.60 20.49 23.01
C LEU A 155 22.06 19.21 23.70
N ALA A 156 21.73 18.24 22.82
CA ALA A 156 21.74 16.76 22.97
C ALA A 156 20.60 16.13 23.80
N ILE A 157 19.92 15.04 23.39
CA ILE A 157 20.41 13.66 23.14
C ILE A 157 19.30 12.83 22.41
N TYR A 158 19.73 12.04 21.40
CA TYR A 158 19.17 10.81 20.78
C TYR A 158 17.66 10.41 20.85
N GLY A 159 17.10 10.10 19.66
CA GLY A 159 16.05 9.09 19.47
C GLY A 159 15.30 9.18 18.12
N PRO A 160 15.36 8.19 17.21
CA PRO A 160 14.61 8.24 15.96
C PRO A 160 13.21 7.65 16.16
N LEU A 161 12.16 8.46 15.98
CA LEU A 161 10.81 7.96 15.77
C LEU A 161 10.15 8.64 14.57
N ARG A 162 9.87 7.78 13.58
CA ARG A 162 8.73 7.78 12.66
C ARG A 162 8.55 9.00 11.74
N GLY A 163 8.64 8.69 10.46
CA GLY A 163 7.77 9.30 9.46
C GLY A 163 8.51 9.83 8.25
N SER A 164 8.82 8.95 7.31
CA SER A 164 9.00 9.38 5.92
C SER A 164 8.76 8.19 5.00
N SER A 165 7.58 8.18 4.38
CA SER A 165 7.27 7.42 3.17
C SER A 165 8.37 7.72 2.15
N SER A 166 9.27 6.76 1.97
CA SER A 166 10.53 6.94 1.29
C SER A 166 10.42 6.35 -0.11
N THR A 167 10.99 7.06 -1.07
CA THR A 167 11.21 6.78 -2.50
C THR A 167 11.75 5.37 -2.85
N VAL A 168 12.00 4.53 -1.86
CA VAL A 168 12.40 3.12 -2.01
C VAL A 168 11.33 2.23 -2.63
N ASP A 169 10.04 2.52 -2.42
CA ASP A 169 8.95 1.70 -2.97
C ASP A 169 8.79 1.87 -4.50
N LEU A 170 9.07 3.07 -5.04
CA LEU A 170 9.05 3.33 -6.48
C LEU A 170 10.27 2.74 -7.20
N LEU A 171 11.45 2.80 -6.57
CA LEU A 171 12.67 2.20 -7.11
C LEU A 171 12.60 0.67 -7.11
N GLY A 172 11.99 0.06 -6.08
CA GLY A 172 11.72 -1.38 -6.03
C GLY A 172 10.82 -1.86 -7.17
N ALA A 173 9.74 -1.13 -7.46
CA ALA A 173 8.85 -1.43 -8.58
C ALA A 173 9.53 -1.26 -9.95
N THR A 174 10.42 -0.27 -10.08
CA THR A 174 11.18 -0.02 -11.33
C THR A 174 12.29 -1.06 -11.55
N MET A 175 12.95 -1.54 -10.49
CA MET A 175 13.96 -2.61 -10.60
C MET A 175 13.35 -3.97 -10.96
N TYR A 176 12.19 -4.31 -10.41
CA TYR A 176 11.51 -5.57 -10.77
C TYR A 176 10.96 -5.55 -12.21
N CYS A 177 10.55 -4.38 -12.71
CA CYS A 177 10.16 -4.22 -14.11
C CYS A 177 11.36 -4.38 -15.07
N ASN A 178 12.56 -3.93 -14.67
CA ASN A 178 13.79 -4.09 -15.46
C ASN A 178 14.41 -5.50 -15.40
N PHE A 179 14.22 -6.26 -14.31
CA PHE A 179 14.73 -7.63 -14.22
C PHE A 179 13.97 -8.60 -15.13
N TYR A 180 12.67 -8.36 -15.37
CA TYR A 180 11.88 -9.20 -16.30
C TYR A 180 12.01 -8.80 -17.78
N PHE A 181 12.46 -7.59 -18.09
CA PHE A 181 12.72 -7.16 -19.49
C PHE A 181 14.10 -7.58 -20.02
N ASN A 182 15.00 -8.12 -19.19
CA ASN A 182 16.35 -8.56 -19.60
C ASN A 182 16.53 -10.09 -19.63
N VAL A 183 15.47 -10.88 -19.44
CA VAL A 183 15.54 -12.35 -19.43
C VAL A 183 14.66 -13.00 -20.52
N PHE A 184 14.16 -12.22 -21.47
CA PHE A 184 13.59 -12.70 -22.73
C PHE A 184 14.07 -11.85 -23.90
#